data_AF-A0AA39GUZ9-F1
#
_entry.id   AF-A0AA39GUZ9-F1
#
_cell.length_a   1.000
_cell.length_b   1.000
_cell.length_c   1.000
_cell.angle_alpha   90.00
_cell.angle_beta   90.00
_cell.angle_gamma   90.00
#
_symmetry.space_group_name_H-M   'P 1'
#
loop_
_entity.id
_entity.type
_entity.pdbx_description
1 polymer ?
#
loop_
_entity_poly.entity_id
_entity_poly.type
_entity_poly.pdbx_seq_one_letter_code
_entity_poly.pdbx_strand_id
1 'polypeptide(L)'
;MAMDGGRAEGRRLARLPPYVVDRFVGVAEYQISQVSITDSIMAAPNQSKSDQYWRILLDMSTSVTPAAGSSMAPELAPKTLSVEDQAWIESAINELSSEKNPVSVMTSYMLDIKAKLFENKCNTIHDSAIIEEELGHINEQCYDRDIASAFCARGGINIIDEILTKTKKDGARKWAAQLLATIAQNNPEVQDQIIEKPILEQLIKFVNNESGCPLARKACVGAISAIVRNNQKCFEKFIELDGFIKLASVALKADRHNQEALLNRICVALTNIARSLEPKDIEENRINWTLAETLLAIELDTNDGIGYLVEYFGALKQEESNLSDDCWKMLRRKFEEYNFMMG
;
A
#
# COMPACT_ATOMS: atom_id res chain seq x y z
N MET A 1 -53.87 -35.78 8.38
CA MET A 1 -54.96 -34.93 8.90
C MET A 1 -54.31 -34.07 10.00
N ALA A 2 -54.20 -32.73 9.74
CA ALA A 2 -53.61 -31.63 10.54
C ALA A 2 -52.11 -31.77 10.95
N MET A 3 -51.12 -30.97 10.52
CA MET A 3 -50.88 -29.51 10.35
C MET A 3 -50.91 -28.69 11.65
N ASP A 4 -49.71 -28.38 12.19
CA ASP A 4 -49.26 -27.11 12.81
C ASP A 4 -47.73 -27.26 13.10
N GLY A 5 -46.77 -26.36 12.85
CA GLY A 5 -46.76 -24.92 12.66
C GLY A 5 -45.91 -24.27 13.76
N GLY A 6 -44.59 -24.04 13.55
CA GLY A 6 -43.72 -23.54 14.64
C GLY A 6 -42.28 -23.12 14.28
N ARG A 7 -42.18 -21.96 13.63
CA ARG A 7 -41.08 -20.96 13.55
C ARG A 7 -39.62 -21.33 13.92
N ALA A 8 -38.75 -21.13 12.93
CA ALA A 8 -37.31 -20.88 13.09
C ALA A 8 -37.05 -19.48 13.70
N GLU A 9 -36.25 -19.43 14.76
CA GLU A 9 -35.74 -18.20 15.36
C GLU A 9 -34.37 -17.83 14.77
N GLY A 10 -34.30 -16.61 14.23
CA GLY A 10 -33.09 -15.99 13.70
C GLY A 10 -32.10 -15.62 14.80
N ARG A 11 -30.83 -15.97 14.59
CA ARG A 11 -29.72 -15.47 15.41
C ARG A 11 -29.31 -14.08 14.95
N ARG A 12 -29.24 -13.20 15.94
CA ARG A 12 -28.92 -11.78 15.90
C ARG A 12 -27.49 -11.54 15.40
N LEU A 13 -27.35 -10.71 14.37
CA LEU A 13 -26.10 -10.02 14.05
C LEU A 13 -25.87 -8.91 15.09
N ALA A 14 -24.81 -9.05 15.88
CA ALA A 14 -24.35 -8.03 16.80
C ALA A 14 -23.59 -6.93 16.04
N ARG A 15 -23.77 -5.70 16.54
CA ARG A 15 -23.48 -4.42 15.91
C ARG A 15 -21.99 -4.04 16.01
N LEU A 16 -21.45 -3.46 14.94
CA LEU A 16 -20.18 -2.71 14.95
C LEU A 16 -20.40 -1.30 15.55
N PRO A 17 -19.40 -0.71 16.24
CA PRO A 17 -19.53 0.61 16.89
C PRO A 17 -19.43 1.78 15.90
N PRO A 18 -20.06 2.94 16.22
CA PRO A 18 -20.13 4.09 15.32
C PRO A 18 -18.94 5.06 15.54
N TYR A 19 -18.23 5.40 14.48
CA TYR A 19 -17.34 6.56 14.46
C TYR A 19 -17.94 7.69 13.61
N VAL A 20 -18.38 8.73 14.33
CA VAL A 20 -18.31 10.17 14.04
C VAL A 20 -18.38 10.59 12.55
N VAL A 21 -19.60 10.91 12.10
CA VAL A 21 -19.82 11.84 10.98
C VAL A 21 -20.76 12.92 11.49
N ASP A 22 -20.21 14.02 11.99
CA ASP A 22 -20.97 15.24 12.19
C ASP A 22 -20.04 16.46 12.23
N ARG A 23 -20.00 17.18 11.11
CA ARG A 23 -19.76 18.63 10.99
C ARG A 23 -19.77 19.00 9.52
N PHE A 24 -20.92 19.50 9.04
CA PHE A 24 -21.08 20.70 8.22
C PHE A 24 -22.55 20.76 7.77
N VAL A 25 -23.41 21.24 8.67
CA VAL A 25 -24.72 21.79 8.30
C VAL A 25 -24.58 23.30 8.37
N GLY A 26 -24.76 23.94 7.23
CA GLY A 26 -24.75 25.40 7.07
C GLY A 26 -25.35 25.75 5.71
N VAL A 27 -26.65 25.57 5.57
CA VAL A 27 -27.44 26.06 4.43
C VAL A 27 -27.78 27.52 4.71
N ALA A 28 -27.31 28.42 3.85
CA ALA A 28 -27.85 29.78 3.75
C ALA A 28 -28.23 30.02 2.29
N GLU A 29 -29.50 30.37 2.11
CA GLU A 29 -30.22 30.55 0.86
C GLU A 29 -29.56 31.61 -0.04
N TYR A 30 -29.38 31.30 -1.32
CA TYR A 30 -29.07 32.29 -2.35
C TYR A 30 -30.23 32.34 -3.34
N GLN A 31 -30.89 33.49 -3.43
CA GLN A 31 -31.92 33.77 -4.42
C GLN A 31 -31.30 33.73 -5.83
N ILE A 32 -31.79 32.84 -6.68
CA ILE A 32 -31.41 32.75 -8.09
C ILE A 32 -32.20 33.82 -8.86
N SER A 33 -31.58 34.97 -9.11
CA SER A 33 -31.94 35.83 -10.21
C SER A 33 -31.37 35.24 -11.51
N GLN A 34 -32.17 35.24 -12.58
CA GLN A 34 -31.77 34.72 -13.89
C GLN A 34 -30.53 35.45 -14.41
N VAL A 35 -29.41 34.73 -14.51
CA VAL A 35 -28.18 35.18 -15.18
C VAL A 35 -27.81 34.12 -16.20
N SER A 36 -27.46 34.56 -17.42
CA SER A 36 -26.98 33.72 -18.51
C SER A 36 -25.76 32.90 -18.09
N ILE A 37 -25.72 31.62 -18.49
CA ILE A 37 -24.73 30.60 -18.09
C ILE A 37 -23.29 30.93 -18.55
N THR A 38 -23.10 31.95 -19.39
CA THR A 38 -21.80 32.36 -19.92
C THR A 38 -20.97 33.25 -18.99
N ASP A 39 -21.54 33.78 -17.89
CA ASP A 39 -20.86 34.82 -17.08
C ASP A 39 -20.25 34.30 -15.76
N SER A 40 -20.30 32.99 -15.49
CA SER A 40 -19.73 32.40 -14.25
C SER A 40 -18.25 32.03 -14.39
N ILE A 41 -17.43 32.98 -14.86
CA ILE A 41 -15.96 32.88 -14.79
C ILE A 41 -15.45 34.00 -13.88
N MET A 42 -15.53 33.76 -12.58
CA MET A 42 -14.69 34.44 -11.58
C MET A 42 -13.94 33.36 -10.82
N ALA A 43 -12.66 33.24 -11.16
CA ALA A 43 -11.72 32.25 -10.70
C ALA A 43 -11.62 32.19 -9.16
N ALA A 44 -11.82 30.99 -8.60
CA ALA A 44 -11.26 30.65 -7.29
C ALA A 44 -9.85 30.04 -7.50
N PRO A 45 -8.78 30.65 -6.99
CA PRO A 45 -7.41 30.30 -7.35
C PRO A 45 -6.94 29.09 -6.51
N ASN A 46 -7.33 27.88 -6.90
CA ASN A 46 -6.60 26.61 -6.62
C ASN A 46 -7.32 25.30 -7.06
N GLN A 47 -8.39 25.34 -7.87
CA GLN A 47 -9.05 24.10 -8.31
C GLN A 47 -8.43 23.54 -9.59
N SER A 48 -8.21 22.21 -9.62
CA SER A 48 -7.69 21.53 -10.81
C SER A 48 -8.67 21.69 -11.99
N LYS A 49 -8.16 21.68 -13.23
CA LYS A 49 -9.02 21.78 -14.43
C LYS A 49 -10.11 20.68 -14.44
N SER A 50 -9.75 19.48 -13.98
CA SER A 50 -10.69 18.37 -13.76
C SER A 50 -11.85 18.77 -12.85
N ASP A 51 -11.58 19.43 -11.70
CA ASP A 51 -12.64 19.86 -10.78
C ASP A 51 -13.58 20.89 -11.41
N GLN A 52 -13.05 21.75 -12.29
CA GLN A 52 -13.87 22.72 -13.02
C GLN A 52 -14.79 22.02 -14.02
N TYR A 53 -14.29 21.02 -14.76
CA TYR A 53 -15.12 20.22 -15.67
C TYR A 53 -16.19 19.41 -14.92
N TRP A 54 -15.84 18.82 -13.77
CA TRP A 54 -16.81 18.09 -12.94
C TRP A 54 -17.93 19.00 -12.42
N ARG A 55 -17.63 20.24 -12.05
CA ARG A 55 -18.66 21.20 -11.62
C ARG A 55 -19.61 21.57 -12.75
N ILE A 56 -19.09 21.76 -13.96
CA ILE A 56 -19.90 22.07 -15.14
C ILE A 56 -20.79 20.88 -15.52
N LEU A 57 -20.26 19.66 -15.50
CA LEU A 57 -21.05 18.44 -15.72
C LEU A 57 -22.14 18.24 -14.65
N LEU A 58 -21.83 18.56 -13.39
CA LEU A 58 -22.81 18.50 -12.30
C LEU A 58 -23.93 19.52 -12.51
N ASP A 59 -23.60 20.75 -12.90
CA ASP A 59 -24.57 21.82 -13.16
C ASP A 59 -25.46 21.54 -14.38
N MET A 60 -24.88 20.95 -15.44
CA MET A 60 -25.64 20.42 -16.58
C MET A 60 -26.60 19.30 -16.17
N SER A 61 -26.24 18.46 -15.19
CA SER A 61 -27.10 17.38 -14.71
C SER A 61 -28.23 17.87 -13.80
N THR A 62 -27.97 18.86 -12.94
CA THR A 62 -28.94 19.39 -11.97
C THR A 62 -29.95 20.33 -12.61
N SER A 63 -29.55 21.09 -13.63
CA SER A 63 -30.44 21.95 -14.44
C SER A 63 -31.48 21.15 -15.25
N VAL A 64 -31.30 19.83 -15.38
CA VAL A 64 -32.24 18.92 -16.04
C VAL A 64 -33.29 18.35 -15.06
N THR A 65 -33.04 18.40 -13.75
CA THR A 65 -34.00 17.96 -12.72
C THR A 65 -34.90 19.11 -12.26
N PRO A 66 -36.23 19.05 -12.43
CA PRO A 66 -37.12 19.99 -11.77
C PRO A 66 -37.02 19.77 -10.25
N ALA A 67 -37.03 20.87 -9.49
CA ALA A 67 -37.10 20.82 -8.04
C ALA A 67 -38.23 19.88 -7.60
N ALA A 68 -37.88 18.89 -6.76
CA ALA A 68 -38.83 17.94 -6.19
C ALA A 68 -39.89 18.69 -5.37
N GLY A 69 -41.04 18.98 -5.97
CA GLY A 69 -42.10 19.75 -5.30
C GLY A 69 -43.30 20.18 -6.14
N SER A 70 -43.25 20.15 -7.47
CA SER A 70 -44.41 20.49 -8.31
C SER A 70 -45.00 19.26 -8.98
N SER A 71 -46.08 18.74 -8.39
CA SER A 71 -47.01 17.84 -9.07
C SER A 71 -47.76 18.63 -10.14
N MET A 72 -47.36 18.51 -11.40
CA MET A 72 -48.20 18.44 -12.62
C MET A 72 -47.34 18.70 -13.88
N ALA A 73 -47.62 17.91 -14.93
CA ALA A 73 -47.17 18.01 -16.33
C ALA A 73 -46.01 17.05 -16.76
N PRO A 74 -45.95 16.70 -18.06
CA PRO A 74 -46.05 15.33 -18.56
C PRO A 74 -44.67 14.71 -18.78
N GLU A 75 -44.68 13.39 -19.02
CA GLU A 75 -43.55 12.53 -19.39
C GLU A 75 -42.72 13.13 -20.56
N LEU A 76 -41.79 14.02 -20.23
CA LEU A 76 -40.86 14.64 -21.16
C LEU A 76 -39.70 13.67 -21.34
N ALA A 77 -39.60 13.10 -22.54
CA ALA A 77 -38.45 12.33 -22.98
C ALA A 77 -37.14 13.06 -22.60
N PRO A 78 -36.08 12.33 -22.19
CA PRO A 78 -34.83 12.94 -21.78
C PRO A 78 -34.36 13.90 -22.87
N LYS A 79 -34.22 15.18 -22.53
CA LYS A 79 -33.68 16.19 -23.45
C LYS A 79 -32.32 15.69 -23.91
N THR A 80 -32.20 15.43 -25.20
CA THR A 80 -30.92 15.17 -25.86
C THR A 80 -30.03 16.40 -25.66
N LEU A 81 -28.78 16.18 -25.20
CA LEU A 81 -27.76 17.22 -25.01
C LEU A 81 -27.75 18.18 -26.19
N SER A 82 -27.64 19.49 -25.93
CA SER A 82 -27.55 20.48 -27.01
C SER A 82 -26.26 20.26 -27.81
N VAL A 83 -26.25 20.68 -29.08
CA VAL A 83 -25.06 20.54 -29.94
C VAL A 83 -23.86 21.30 -29.39
N GLU A 84 -24.11 22.41 -28.68
CA GLU A 84 -23.06 23.21 -28.02
C GLU A 84 -22.50 22.49 -26.80
N ASP A 85 -23.35 21.85 -25.98
CA ASP A 85 -22.91 21.03 -24.85
C ASP A 85 -22.12 19.81 -25.32
N GLN A 86 -22.54 19.17 -26.42
CA GLN A 86 -21.81 18.04 -27.02
C GLN A 86 -20.42 18.47 -27.52
N ALA A 87 -20.34 19.58 -28.27
CA ALA A 87 -19.06 20.10 -28.75
C ALA A 87 -18.13 20.53 -27.59
N TRP A 88 -18.70 21.09 -26.52
CA TRP A 88 -17.95 21.43 -25.32
C TRP A 88 -17.43 20.17 -24.59
N ILE A 89 -18.29 19.15 -24.39
CA ILE A 89 -17.91 17.87 -23.78
C ILE A 89 -16.81 17.20 -24.61
N GLU A 90 -16.94 17.16 -25.93
CA GLU A 90 -15.92 16.61 -26.82
C GLU A 90 -14.60 17.38 -26.72
N SER A 91 -14.65 18.71 -26.65
CA SER A 91 -13.45 19.54 -26.45
C SER A 91 -12.81 19.31 -25.08
N ALA A 92 -13.59 19.21 -24.01
CA ALA A 92 -13.11 18.96 -22.66
C ALA A 92 -12.51 17.54 -22.52
N ILE A 93 -13.15 16.53 -23.12
CA ILE A 93 -12.63 15.16 -23.21
C ILE A 93 -11.32 15.12 -24.00
N ASN A 94 -11.24 15.83 -25.13
CA ASN A 94 -10.01 15.89 -25.93
C ASN A 94 -8.89 16.64 -25.20
N GLU A 95 -9.20 17.71 -24.47
CA GLU A 95 -8.22 18.44 -23.65
C GLU A 95 -7.70 17.56 -22.50
N LEU A 96 -8.58 16.84 -21.79
CA LEU A 96 -8.18 15.87 -20.76
C LEU A 96 -7.41 14.67 -21.34
N SER A 97 -7.76 14.23 -22.55
CA SER A 97 -7.06 13.13 -23.25
C SER A 97 -5.70 13.57 -23.80
N SER A 98 -5.44 14.87 -23.90
CA SER A 98 -4.16 15.44 -24.34
C SER A 98 -3.12 15.55 -23.22
N GLU A 99 -3.54 15.47 -21.95
CA GLU A 99 -2.62 15.20 -20.85
C GLU A 99 -1.99 13.82 -21.07
N LYS A 100 -0.66 13.77 -21.20
CA LYS A 100 0.06 12.53 -21.52
C LYS A 100 -0.42 11.42 -20.60
N ASN A 101 -1.01 10.37 -21.17
CA ASN A 101 -1.48 9.22 -20.42
C ASN A 101 -0.35 8.74 -19.49
N PRO A 102 -0.59 8.66 -18.17
CA PRO A 102 0.46 8.35 -17.20
C PRO A 102 1.16 7.01 -17.49
N VAL A 103 0.42 6.04 -18.05
CA VAL A 103 0.98 4.75 -18.48
C VAL A 103 2.00 4.93 -19.61
N SER A 104 1.82 5.91 -20.51
CA SER A 104 2.78 6.20 -21.58
C SER A 104 4.09 6.77 -21.05
N VAL A 105 4.02 7.66 -20.05
CA VAL A 105 5.18 8.25 -19.38
C VAL A 105 5.94 7.18 -18.59
N MET A 106 5.24 6.36 -17.83
CA MET A 106 5.81 5.20 -17.15
C MET A 106 6.51 4.26 -18.16
N THR A 107 5.88 4.00 -19.31
CA THR A 107 6.44 3.11 -20.34
C THR A 107 7.72 3.70 -20.95
N SER A 108 7.83 5.02 -21.14
CA SER A 108 9.08 5.64 -21.58
C SER A 108 10.20 5.42 -20.58
N TYR A 109 9.94 5.64 -19.28
CA TYR A 109 10.92 5.40 -18.23
C TYR A 109 11.36 3.94 -18.17
N MET A 110 10.43 2.99 -18.32
CA MET A 110 10.74 1.56 -18.41
C MET A 110 11.65 1.22 -19.60
N LEU A 111 11.44 1.85 -20.76
CA LEU A 111 12.27 1.63 -21.95
C LEU A 111 13.68 2.19 -21.73
N ASP A 112 13.81 3.37 -21.13
CA ASP A 112 15.10 3.99 -20.84
C ASP A 112 15.91 3.16 -19.83
N ILE A 113 15.26 2.66 -18.77
CA ILE A 113 15.87 1.73 -17.82
C ILE A 113 16.33 0.45 -18.54
N LYS A 114 15.47 -0.17 -19.35
CA LYS A 114 15.82 -1.38 -20.11
C LYS A 114 17.02 -1.14 -21.02
N ALA A 115 17.03 -0.05 -21.79
CA ALA A 115 18.14 0.28 -22.68
C ALA A 115 19.46 0.38 -21.88
N LYS A 116 19.45 1.06 -20.74
CA LYS A 116 20.64 1.20 -19.88
C LYS A 116 21.11 -0.10 -19.24
N LEU A 117 20.19 -0.98 -18.86
CA LEU A 117 20.51 -2.30 -18.31
C LEU A 117 21.08 -3.25 -19.37
N PHE A 118 20.49 -3.29 -20.58
CA PHE A 118 20.92 -4.21 -21.65
C PHE A 118 22.16 -3.75 -22.40
N GLU A 119 22.41 -2.43 -22.53
CA GLU A 119 23.60 -1.91 -23.19
C GLU A 119 24.89 -2.00 -22.34
N ASN A 120 24.83 -2.63 -21.15
CA ASN A 120 25.97 -2.83 -20.25
C ASN A 120 26.68 -1.52 -19.82
N LYS A 121 26.01 -0.37 -19.96
CA LYS A 121 26.48 0.97 -19.56
C LYS A 121 26.30 1.25 -18.07
N CYS A 122 25.63 0.37 -17.33
CA CYS A 122 25.39 0.48 -15.90
C CYS A 122 26.66 0.40 -15.01
N ASN A 123 27.85 0.59 -15.58
CA ASN A 123 29.13 0.69 -14.87
C ASN A 123 29.46 2.13 -14.44
N THR A 124 28.87 3.14 -15.07
CA THR A 124 29.13 4.54 -14.70
C THR A 124 28.27 4.96 -13.50
N ILE A 125 28.77 5.92 -12.71
CA ILE A 125 28.01 6.50 -11.58
C ILE A 125 26.79 7.26 -12.09
N HIS A 126 26.90 7.91 -13.25
CA HIS A 126 25.83 8.72 -13.84
C HIS A 126 24.64 7.87 -14.32
N ASP A 127 24.91 6.73 -14.97
CA ASP A 127 23.84 5.83 -15.42
C ASP A 127 23.07 5.21 -14.24
N SER A 128 23.76 4.93 -13.12
CA SER A 128 23.10 4.49 -11.88
C SER A 128 22.16 5.56 -11.33
N ALA A 129 22.59 6.82 -11.30
CA ALA A 129 21.77 7.92 -10.81
C ALA A 129 20.50 8.13 -11.64
N ILE A 130 20.62 8.02 -12.98
CA ILE A 130 19.44 8.10 -13.86
C ILE A 130 18.49 6.94 -13.58
N ILE A 131 18.98 5.69 -13.51
CA ILE A 131 18.12 4.54 -13.19
C ILE A 131 17.39 4.74 -11.86
N GLU A 132 18.07 5.29 -10.85
CA GLU A 132 17.48 5.59 -9.56
C GLU A 132 16.37 6.67 -9.64
N GLU A 133 16.60 7.72 -10.41
CA GLU A 133 15.62 8.80 -10.65
C GLU A 133 14.39 8.26 -11.40
N GLU A 134 14.60 7.51 -12.48
CA GLU A 134 13.52 6.92 -13.27
C GLU A 134 12.69 5.91 -12.47
N LEU A 135 13.33 5.07 -11.66
CA LEU A 135 12.63 4.18 -10.74
C LEU A 135 11.84 4.97 -9.68
N GLY A 136 12.35 6.12 -9.25
CA GLY A 136 11.66 7.02 -8.34
C GLY A 136 10.36 7.55 -8.95
N HIS A 137 10.41 8.05 -10.18
CA HIS A 137 9.23 8.53 -10.90
C HIS A 137 8.21 7.42 -11.14
N ILE A 138 8.66 6.23 -11.55
CA ILE A 138 7.76 5.07 -11.71
C ILE A 138 7.10 4.71 -10.37
N ASN A 139 7.86 4.72 -9.27
CA ASN A 139 7.33 4.43 -7.93
C ASN A 139 6.25 5.41 -7.49
N GLU A 140 6.42 6.70 -7.77
CA GLU A 140 5.39 7.72 -7.49
C GLU A 140 4.11 7.49 -8.32
N GLN A 141 4.25 7.09 -9.58
CA GLN A 141 3.09 6.80 -10.42
C GLN A 141 2.38 5.51 -10.01
N CYS A 142 3.14 4.51 -9.54
CA CYS A 142 2.59 3.21 -9.11
C CYS A 142 1.84 3.26 -7.76
N TYR A 143 1.72 4.43 -7.11
CA TYR A 143 0.72 4.58 -6.04
C TYR A 143 -0.70 4.43 -6.59
N ASP A 144 -0.91 4.72 -7.88
CA ASP A 144 -2.13 4.34 -8.58
C ASP A 144 -2.09 2.86 -8.97
N ARG A 145 -3.13 2.12 -8.55
CA ARG A 145 -3.24 0.68 -8.76
C ARG A 145 -3.34 0.31 -10.24
N ASP A 146 -3.99 1.13 -11.07
CA ASP A 146 -4.14 0.85 -12.50
C ASP A 146 -2.80 1.00 -13.21
N ILE A 147 -2.01 2.00 -12.81
CA ILE A 147 -0.65 2.19 -13.32
C ILE A 147 0.26 1.05 -12.84
N ALA A 148 0.19 0.65 -11.57
CA ALA A 148 0.96 -0.47 -11.03
C ALA A 148 0.64 -1.79 -11.76
N SER A 149 -0.63 -2.03 -12.08
CA SER A 149 -1.05 -3.19 -12.88
C SER A 149 -0.49 -3.11 -14.31
N ALA A 150 -0.59 -1.94 -14.95
CA ALA A 150 -0.02 -1.71 -16.28
C ALA A 150 1.51 -1.88 -16.30
N PHE A 151 2.22 -1.46 -15.24
CA PHE A 151 3.66 -1.67 -15.06
C PHE A 151 3.99 -3.16 -15.08
N CYS A 152 3.26 -3.95 -14.29
CA CYS A 152 3.45 -5.40 -14.20
C CYS A 152 3.16 -6.08 -15.54
N ALA A 153 2.04 -5.76 -16.18
CA ALA A 153 1.63 -6.29 -17.49
C ALA A 153 2.65 -6.00 -18.60
N ARG A 154 3.39 -4.88 -18.52
CA ARG A 154 4.45 -4.50 -19.47
C ARG A 154 5.82 -5.09 -19.12
N GLY A 155 5.86 -6.06 -18.20
CA GLY A 155 7.07 -6.76 -17.80
C GLY A 155 7.94 -5.96 -16.83
N GLY A 156 7.37 -5.04 -16.05
CA GLY A 156 8.08 -4.28 -15.04
C GLY A 156 8.73 -5.12 -13.95
N ILE A 157 8.11 -6.24 -13.59
CA ILE A 157 8.69 -7.21 -12.63
C ILE A 157 10.01 -7.80 -13.16
N ASN A 158 10.14 -8.01 -14.47
CA ASN A 158 11.40 -8.49 -15.07
C ASN A 158 12.51 -7.44 -14.92
N ILE A 159 12.18 -6.16 -15.10
CA ILE A 159 13.16 -5.06 -14.92
C ILE A 159 13.70 -5.08 -13.50
N ILE A 160 12.80 -5.22 -12.52
CA ILE A 160 13.16 -5.28 -11.10
C ILE A 160 14.06 -6.48 -10.80
N ASP A 161 13.69 -7.69 -11.24
CA ASP A 161 14.50 -8.90 -11.05
C ASP A 161 15.91 -8.74 -11.65
N GLU A 162 16.00 -8.12 -12.84
CA GLU A 162 17.29 -7.80 -13.46
C GLU A 162 18.11 -6.80 -12.65
N ILE A 163 17.50 -5.76 -12.09
CA ILE A 163 18.20 -4.79 -11.24
C ILE A 163 18.72 -5.47 -9.97
N LEU A 164 17.91 -6.28 -9.30
CA LEU A 164 18.30 -6.97 -8.08
C LEU A 164 19.45 -7.96 -8.34
N THR A 165 19.42 -8.66 -9.47
CA THR A 165 20.40 -9.69 -9.84
C THR A 165 21.70 -9.11 -10.42
N LYS A 166 21.60 -8.22 -11.40
CA LYS A 166 22.73 -7.81 -12.24
C LYS A 166 23.44 -6.57 -11.69
N THR A 167 22.72 -5.66 -11.04
CA THR A 167 23.27 -4.38 -10.61
C THR A 167 23.91 -4.50 -9.23
N LYS A 168 25.13 -4.00 -9.05
CA LYS A 168 25.84 -3.97 -7.75
C LYS A 168 25.63 -2.66 -6.96
N LYS A 169 24.85 -1.73 -7.51
CA LYS A 169 24.61 -0.40 -6.93
C LYS A 169 23.43 -0.46 -5.96
N ASP A 170 23.70 -0.12 -4.70
CA ASP A 170 22.69 -0.20 -3.63
C ASP A 170 21.55 0.80 -3.81
N GLY A 171 21.78 1.95 -4.46
CA GLY A 171 20.73 2.93 -4.74
C GLY A 171 19.66 2.41 -5.70
N ALA A 172 20.07 1.81 -6.82
CA ALA A 172 19.15 1.15 -7.76
C ALA A 172 18.39 -0.01 -7.10
N ARG A 173 19.07 -0.83 -6.29
CA ARG A 173 18.42 -1.91 -5.51
C ARG A 173 17.42 -1.38 -4.50
N LYS A 174 17.75 -0.29 -3.79
CA LYS A 174 16.85 0.41 -2.87
C LYS A 174 15.57 0.82 -3.58
N TRP A 175 15.68 1.50 -4.71
CA TRP A 175 14.52 1.97 -5.47
C TRP A 175 13.71 0.83 -6.08
N ALA A 176 14.36 -0.20 -6.63
CA ALA A 176 13.68 -1.40 -7.11
C ALA A 176 12.89 -2.10 -5.99
N ALA A 177 13.47 -2.20 -4.79
CA ALA A 177 12.78 -2.74 -3.62
C ALA A 177 11.62 -1.84 -3.15
N GLN A 178 11.77 -0.51 -3.19
CA GLN A 178 10.67 0.41 -2.88
C GLN A 178 9.51 0.25 -3.87
N LEU A 179 9.81 0.20 -5.17
CA LEU A 179 8.82 -0.03 -6.21
C LEU A 179 8.12 -1.38 -6.03
N LEU A 180 8.85 -2.46 -5.73
CA LEU A 180 8.28 -3.76 -5.37
C LEU A 180 7.31 -3.65 -4.20
N ALA A 181 7.69 -2.93 -3.14
CA ALA A 181 6.84 -2.75 -1.98
C ALA A 181 5.54 -2.05 -2.37
N THR A 182 5.62 -1.00 -3.18
CA THR A 182 4.45 -0.22 -3.66
C THR A 182 3.51 -1.08 -4.49
N ILE A 183 4.02 -1.80 -5.50
CA ILE A 183 3.17 -2.58 -6.42
C ILE A 183 2.58 -3.84 -5.79
N ALA A 184 3.28 -4.46 -4.82
CA ALA A 184 2.84 -5.68 -4.15
C ALA A 184 1.91 -5.42 -2.95
N GLN A 185 1.89 -4.20 -2.41
CA GLN A 185 1.13 -3.89 -1.20
C GLN A 185 -0.38 -4.08 -1.42
N ASN A 186 -0.94 -5.08 -0.73
CA ASN A 186 -2.36 -5.44 -0.82
C ASN A 186 -2.81 -5.73 -2.27
N ASN A 187 -1.93 -6.34 -3.06
CA ASN A 187 -2.18 -6.69 -4.45
C ASN A 187 -1.83 -8.18 -4.72
N PRO A 188 -2.79 -9.10 -4.51
CA PRO A 188 -2.53 -10.54 -4.63
C PRO A 188 -2.11 -10.97 -6.04
N GLU A 189 -2.62 -10.30 -7.09
CA GLU A 189 -2.25 -10.61 -8.47
C GLU A 189 -0.77 -10.33 -8.74
N VAL A 190 -0.25 -9.23 -8.21
CA VAL A 190 1.17 -8.86 -8.35
C VAL A 190 2.05 -9.72 -7.44
N GLN A 191 1.60 -10.02 -6.22
CA GLN A 191 2.29 -10.94 -5.30
C GLN A 191 2.48 -12.33 -5.93
N ASP A 192 1.43 -12.88 -6.55
CA ASP A 192 1.50 -14.16 -7.26
C ASP A 192 2.47 -14.11 -8.45
N GLN A 193 2.50 -13.02 -9.23
CA GLN A 193 3.50 -12.87 -10.30
C GLN A 193 4.95 -12.76 -9.77
N ILE A 194 5.14 -12.15 -8.59
CA ILE A 194 6.47 -12.01 -7.98
C ILE A 194 6.99 -13.38 -7.52
N ILE A 195 6.13 -14.26 -7.00
CA ILE A 195 6.55 -15.55 -6.44
C ILE A 195 6.99 -16.57 -7.50
N GLU A 196 6.59 -16.37 -8.75
CA GLU A 196 7.07 -17.13 -9.91
C GLU A 196 8.56 -16.87 -10.23
N LYS A 197 9.17 -15.89 -9.57
CA LYS A 197 10.56 -15.48 -9.75
C LYS A 197 11.37 -15.61 -8.46
N PRO A 198 12.70 -15.71 -8.53
CA PRO A 198 13.57 -15.77 -7.34
C PRO A 198 13.69 -14.42 -6.59
N ILE A 199 12.77 -13.47 -6.79
CA ILE A 199 12.84 -12.13 -6.21
C ILE A 199 12.82 -12.19 -4.67
N LEU A 200 11.92 -12.98 -4.08
CA LEU A 200 11.82 -13.09 -2.62
C LEU A 200 13.12 -13.65 -2.00
N GLU A 201 13.70 -14.68 -2.62
CA GLU A 201 14.99 -15.24 -2.21
C GLU A 201 16.13 -14.22 -2.31
N GLN A 202 16.18 -13.46 -3.42
CA GLN A 202 17.18 -12.42 -3.61
C GLN A 202 17.06 -11.30 -2.57
N LEU A 203 15.84 -10.86 -2.24
CA LEU A 203 15.60 -9.85 -1.21
C LEU A 203 16.09 -10.32 0.15
N ILE A 204 15.74 -11.56 0.56
CA ILE A 204 16.20 -12.13 1.83
C ILE A 204 17.72 -12.24 1.85
N LYS A 205 18.34 -12.72 0.76
CA LYS A 205 19.80 -12.80 0.63
C LYS A 205 20.46 -11.42 0.76
N PHE A 206 19.89 -10.40 0.14
CA PHE A 206 20.41 -9.04 0.18
C PHE A 206 20.28 -8.42 1.58
N VAL A 207 19.15 -8.61 2.26
CA VAL A 207 18.96 -8.14 3.65
C VAL A 207 19.97 -8.80 4.61
N ASN A 208 20.31 -10.07 4.38
CA ASN A 208 21.33 -10.79 5.17
C ASN A 208 22.77 -10.37 4.88
N ASN A 209 23.03 -9.69 3.77
CA ASN A 209 24.38 -9.24 3.44
C ASN A 209 24.75 -7.97 4.22
N GLU A 210 25.59 -8.13 5.24
CA GLU A 210 26.06 -7.03 6.10
C GLU A 210 26.89 -5.97 5.36
N SER A 211 27.48 -6.30 4.22
CA SER A 211 28.24 -5.33 3.42
C SER A 211 27.35 -4.34 2.66
N GLY A 212 26.04 -4.58 2.60
CA GLY A 212 25.09 -3.75 1.88
C GLY A 212 24.69 -2.50 2.66
N CYS A 213 24.37 -1.42 1.94
CA CYS A 213 23.88 -0.18 2.53
C CYS A 213 22.63 -0.43 3.41
N PRO A 214 22.60 0.06 4.68
CA PRO A 214 21.45 -0.11 5.57
C PRO A 214 20.13 0.41 4.99
N LEU A 215 20.16 1.50 4.22
CA LEU A 215 18.97 2.07 3.58
C LEU A 215 18.38 1.15 2.50
N ALA A 216 19.24 0.52 1.69
CA ALA A 216 18.82 -0.45 0.69
C ALA A 216 18.26 -1.71 1.35
N ARG A 217 18.92 -2.19 2.42
CA ARG A 217 18.44 -3.34 3.21
C ARG A 217 17.07 -3.04 3.83
N LYS A 218 16.89 -1.83 4.39
CA LYS A 218 15.60 -1.36 4.93
C LYS A 218 14.50 -1.39 3.87
N ALA A 219 14.78 -0.91 2.65
CA ALA A 219 13.83 -0.97 1.54
C ALA A 219 13.44 -2.42 1.18
N CYS A 220 14.42 -3.32 1.13
CA CYS A 220 14.18 -4.74 0.87
C CYS A 220 13.32 -5.41 1.93
N VAL A 221 13.52 -5.08 3.22
CA VAL A 221 12.63 -5.56 4.31
C VAL A 221 11.20 -5.06 4.11
N GLY A 222 11.02 -3.81 3.67
CA GLY A 222 9.72 -3.28 3.28
C GLY A 222 9.05 -4.07 2.15
N ALA A 223 9.81 -4.37 1.10
CA ALA A 223 9.35 -5.19 -0.03
C ALA A 223 8.94 -6.60 0.40
N ILE A 224 9.76 -7.27 1.22
CA ILE A 224 9.45 -8.60 1.77
C ILE A 224 8.12 -8.57 2.51
N SER A 225 7.91 -7.58 3.39
CA SER A 225 6.64 -7.43 4.12
C SER A 225 5.46 -7.21 3.19
N ALA A 226 5.60 -6.41 2.13
CA ALA A 226 4.54 -6.17 1.16
C ALA A 226 4.21 -7.41 0.31
N ILE A 227 5.21 -8.22 -0.05
CA ILE A 227 5.05 -9.43 -0.87
C ILE A 227 4.36 -10.54 -0.07
N VAL A 228 4.73 -10.71 1.21
CA VAL A 228 4.33 -11.86 2.02
C VAL A 228 2.96 -11.67 2.69
N ARG A 229 2.63 -10.45 3.12
CA ARG A 229 1.39 -10.21 3.88
C ARG A 229 0.15 -10.50 3.06
N ASN A 230 -0.84 -11.09 3.73
CA ASN A 230 -2.16 -11.41 3.17
C ASN A 230 -2.11 -12.31 1.91
N ASN A 231 -1.03 -13.07 1.69
CA ASN A 231 -0.91 -14.01 0.59
C ASN A 231 -0.25 -15.31 1.03
N GLN A 232 -1.04 -16.39 1.04
CA GLN A 232 -0.60 -17.69 1.55
C GLN A 232 0.56 -18.28 0.75
N LYS A 233 0.55 -18.19 -0.58
CA LYS A 233 1.63 -18.75 -1.43
C LYS A 233 2.96 -18.06 -1.16
N CYS A 234 2.93 -16.73 -1.05
CA CYS A 234 4.12 -15.94 -0.72
C CYS A 234 4.61 -16.25 0.69
N PHE A 235 3.71 -16.46 1.64
CA PHE A 235 4.04 -16.85 3.00
C PHE A 235 4.68 -18.24 3.09
N GLU A 236 4.11 -19.25 2.44
CA GLU A 236 4.68 -20.60 2.37
C GLU A 236 6.12 -20.53 1.82
N LYS A 237 6.32 -19.78 0.74
CA LYS A 237 7.66 -19.59 0.18
C LYS A 237 8.61 -18.84 1.12
N PHE A 238 8.10 -17.87 1.87
CA PHE A 238 8.88 -17.14 2.87
C PHE A 238 9.35 -18.06 4.00
N ILE A 239 8.50 -19.01 4.43
CA ILE A 239 8.85 -20.03 5.42
C ILE A 239 9.88 -21.01 4.87
N GLU A 240 9.71 -21.51 3.64
CA GLU A 240 10.71 -22.38 2.97
C GLU A 240 12.10 -21.74 2.93
N LEU A 241 12.16 -20.40 2.91
CA LEU A 241 13.38 -19.63 2.87
C LEU A 241 13.89 -19.22 4.28
N ASP A 242 13.34 -19.77 5.36
CA ASP A 242 13.64 -19.42 6.75
C ASP A 242 13.49 -17.92 7.03
N GLY A 243 12.48 -17.29 6.42
CA GLY A 243 12.35 -15.84 6.37
C GLY A 243 12.31 -15.17 7.75
N PHE A 244 11.52 -15.72 8.68
CA PHE A 244 11.42 -15.22 10.06
C PHE A 244 12.76 -15.28 10.78
N ILE A 245 13.43 -16.43 10.75
CA ILE A 245 14.71 -16.66 11.43
C ILE A 245 15.79 -15.76 10.87
N LYS A 246 15.86 -15.62 9.55
CA LYS A 246 16.83 -14.75 8.87
C LYS A 246 16.61 -13.28 9.21
N LEU A 247 15.37 -12.79 9.17
CA LEU A 247 15.06 -11.41 9.55
C LEU A 247 15.35 -11.15 11.03
N ALA A 248 15.00 -12.08 11.93
CA ALA A 248 15.34 -12.00 13.35
C ALA A 248 16.86 -11.92 13.57
N SER A 249 17.64 -12.77 12.90
CA SER A 249 19.10 -12.72 12.94
C SER A 249 19.64 -11.35 12.49
N VAL A 250 19.05 -10.78 11.44
CA VAL A 250 19.42 -9.44 10.96
C VAL A 250 19.02 -8.36 11.94
N ALA A 251 17.89 -8.49 12.66
CA ALA A 251 17.50 -7.57 13.72
C ALA A 251 18.57 -7.53 14.82
N LEU A 252 19.01 -8.69 15.33
CA LEU A 252 20.06 -8.76 16.35
C LEU A 252 21.40 -8.19 15.88
N LYS A 253 21.71 -8.33 14.59
CA LYS A 253 22.91 -7.70 13.99
C LYS A 253 22.75 -6.19 13.87
N ALA A 254 21.59 -5.73 13.42
CA ALA A 254 21.28 -4.30 13.30
C ALA A 254 21.35 -3.62 14.66
N ASP A 255 20.86 -4.28 15.70
CA ASP A 255 20.96 -3.88 17.11
C ASP A 255 22.44 -3.69 17.54
N ARG A 256 23.27 -4.73 17.40
CA ARG A 256 24.71 -4.64 17.74
C ARG A 256 25.48 -3.58 16.94
N HIS A 257 25.04 -3.25 15.74
CA HIS A 257 25.67 -2.25 14.87
C HIS A 257 25.03 -0.86 14.94
N ASN A 258 24.10 -0.63 15.87
CA ASN A 258 23.38 0.64 16.04
C ASN A 258 22.65 1.11 14.77
N GLN A 259 22.03 0.17 14.03
CA GLN A 259 21.28 0.42 12.80
C GLN A 259 19.78 0.56 13.07
N GLU A 260 19.40 1.55 13.88
CA GLU A 260 18.03 1.78 14.36
C GLU A 260 16.96 1.74 13.26
N ALA A 261 17.19 2.44 12.15
CA ALA A 261 16.22 2.54 11.06
C ALA A 261 15.97 1.20 10.34
N LEU A 262 16.98 0.31 10.31
CA LEU A 262 16.85 -1.04 9.77
C LEU A 262 16.15 -1.95 10.78
N LEU A 263 16.59 -1.91 12.04
CA LEU A 263 16.01 -2.66 13.14
C LEU A 263 14.50 -2.40 13.26
N ASN A 264 14.12 -1.12 13.35
CA ASN A 264 12.72 -0.70 13.39
C ASN A 264 11.91 -1.31 12.23
N ARG A 265 12.42 -1.19 11.01
CA ARG A 265 11.73 -1.73 9.82
C ARG A 265 11.58 -3.25 9.87
N ILE A 266 12.55 -3.97 10.44
CA ILE A 266 12.46 -5.43 10.62
C ILE A 266 11.39 -5.78 11.65
N CYS A 267 11.38 -5.14 12.82
CA CYS A 267 10.36 -5.38 13.84
C CYS A 267 8.94 -5.14 13.30
N VAL A 268 8.74 -4.03 12.58
CA VAL A 268 7.46 -3.71 11.92
C VAL A 268 7.10 -4.76 10.87
N ALA A 269 8.06 -5.18 10.03
CA ALA A 269 7.81 -6.17 8.99
C ALA A 269 7.41 -7.54 9.56
N LEU A 270 8.20 -8.04 10.52
CA LEU A 270 7.96 -9.30 11.21
C LEU A 270 6.59 -9.32 11.88
N THR A 271 6.26 -8.26 12.61
CA THR A 271 4.98 -8.11 13.30
C THR A 271 3.81 -8.07 12.31
N ASN A 272 3.92 -7.29 11.24
CA ASN A 272 2.84 -7.16 10.28
C ASN A 272 2.63 -8.44 9.46
N ILE A 273 3.69 -9.20 9.18
CA ILE A 273 3.54 -10.53 8.59
C ILE A 273 2.77 -11.42 9.58
N ALA A 274 3.20 -11.52 10.83
CA ALA A 274 2.54 -12.36 11.83
C ALA A 274 1.06 -12.00 12.06
N ARG A 275 0.70 -10.71 12.03
CA ARG A 275 -0.70 -10.25 12.14
C ARG A 275 -1.59 -10.65 10.96
N SER A 276 -0.99 -10.96 9.80
CA SER A 276 -1.74 -11.37 8.61
C SER A 276 -1.95 -12.88 8.50
N LEU A 277 -1.45 -13.67 9.46
CA LEU A 277 -1.49 -15.13 9.41
C LEU A 277 -2.64 -15.70 10.23
N GLU A 278 -3.07 -16.90 9.85
CA GLU A 278 -3.99 -17.68 10.67
C GLU A 278 -3.27 -18.23 11.91
N PRO A 279 -3.97 -18.43 13.04
CA PRO A 279 -3.36 -18.96 14.27
C PRO A 279 -2.62 -20.29 14.04
N LYS A 280 -3.16 -21.15 13.18
CA LYS A 280 -2.55 -22.44 12.82
C LYS A 280 -1.14 -22.25 12.23
N ASP A 281 -0.96 -21.33 11.30
CA ASP A 281 0.34 -21.07 10.66
C ASP A 281 1.36 -20.51 11.66
N ILE A 282 0.89 -19.69 12.61
CA ILE A 282 1.71 -19.13 13.69
C ILE A 282 2.24 -20.25 14.59
N GLU A 283 1.38 -21.20 14.94
CA GLU A 283 1.71 -22.33 15.81
C GLU A 283 2.66 -23.32 15.12
N GLU A 284 2.33 -23.76 13.90
CA GLU A 284 3.12 -24.76 13.15
C GLU A 284 4.55 -24.27 12.90
N ASN A 285 4.71 -22.98 12.61
CA ASN A 285 6.00 -22.37 12.30
C ASN A 285 6.70 -21.71 13.50
N ARG A 286 6.13 -21.84 14.71
CA ARG A 286 6.66 -21.28 15.97
C ARG A 286 6.96 -19.78 15.91
N ILE A 287 6.17 -19.02 15.15
CA ILE A 287 6.43 -17.61 14.85
C ILE A 287 6.46 -16.77 16.13
N ASN A 288 5.52 -17.00 17.05
CA ASN A 288 5.49 -16.32 18.36
C ASN A 288 6.80 -16.49 19.14
N TRP A 289 7.44 -17.65 19.03
CA TRP A 289 8.70 -17.93 19.72
C TRP A 289 9.85 -17.10 19.13
N THR A 290 9.96 -17.06 17.80
CA THR A 290 10.96 -16.24 17.11
C THR A 290 10.78 -14.75 17.39
N LEU A 291 9.54 -14.26 17.39
CA LEU A 291 9.25 -12.85 17.71
C LEU A 291 9.56 -12.52 19.16
N ALA A 292 9.23 -13.40 20.10
CA ALA A 292 9.50 -13.20 21.52
C ALA A 292 11.00 -13.20 21.80
N GLU A 293 11.74 -14.16 21.24
CA GLU A 293 13.21 -14.21 21.34
C GLU A 293 13.84 -12.94 20.78
N THR A 294 13.38 -12.49 19.60
CA THR A 294 13.85 -11.25 18.98
C THR A 294 13.62 -10.05 19.91
N LEU A 295 12.41 -9.88 20.44
CA LEU A 295 12.08 -8.77 21.33
C LEU A 295 12.90 -8.78 22.63
N LEU A 296 13.08 -9.96 23.22
CA LEU A 296 13.81 -10.10 24.48
C LEU A 296 15.31 -9.85 24.31
N ALA A 297 15.86 -10.14 23.13
CA ALA A 297 17.29 -10.00 22.84
C ALA A 297 17.69 -8.62 22.30
N ILE A 298 16.75 -7.79 21.84
CA ILE A 298 17.03 -6.42 21.40
C ILE A 298 17.27 -5.51 22.62
N GLU A 299 18.33 -4.71 22.54
CA GLU A 299 18.73 -3.75 23.58
C GLU A 299 18.51 -2.30 23.14
N LEU A 300 18.63 -2.00 21.84
CA LEU A 300 18.40 -0.66 21.30
C LEU A 300 16.94 -0.26 21.44
N ASP A 301 16.72 0.95 21.95
CA ASP A 301 15.39 1.53 21.95
C ASP A 301 15.06 2.11 20.57
N THR A 302 14.33 1.34 19.78
CA THR A 302 13.66 1.88 18.60
C THR A 302 12.20 2.09 18.95
N ASN A 303 11.85 3.29 19.44
CA ASN A 303 10.51 3.61 19.98
C ASN A 303 9.39 3.10 19.06
N ASP A 304 9.49 3.32 17.74
CA ASP A 304 8.41 2.89 16.83
C ASP A 304 8.43 1.38 16.52
N GLY A 305 9.59 0.74 16.47
CA GLY A 305 9.71 -0.65 16.01
C GLY A 305 9.41 -1.67 17.09
N ILE A 306 9.94 -1.44 18.29
CA ILE A 306 9.68 -2.26 19.47
C ILE A 306 8.21 -2.14 19.87
N GLY A 307 7.64 -0.95 19.76
CA GLY A 307 6.21 -0.72 19.98
C GLY A 307 5.31 -1.69 19.22
N TYR A 308 5.62 -2.01 17.96
CA TYR A 308 4.83 -2.97 17.18
C TYR A 308 4.85 -4.38 17.79
N LEU A 309 6.00 -4.85 18.25
CA LEU A 309 6.14 -6.16 18.89
C LEU A 309 5.44 -6.19 20.26
N VAL A 310 5.59 -5.12 21.05
CA VAL A 310 4.92 -4.97 22.35
C VAL A 310 3.41 -4.97 22.16
N GLU A 311 2.88 -4.18 21.22
CA GLU A 311 1.45 -4.16 20.90
C GLU A 311 0.93 -5.52 20.41
N TYR A 312 1.72 -6.23 19.59
CA TYR A 312 1.37 -7.56 19.11
C TYR A 312 1.21 -8.55 20.26
N PHE A 313 2.19 -8.64 21.15
CA PHE A 313 2.10 -9.53 22.31
C PHE A 313 1.11 -9.05 23.37
N GLY A 314 0.89 -7.73 23.49
CA GLY A 314 -0.13 -7.16 24.38
C GLY A 314 -1.56 -7.47 23.94
N ALA A 315 -1.80 -7.62 22.63
CA ALA A 315 -3.08 -8.04 22.09
C ALA A 315 -3.30 -9.57 22.14
N LEU A 316 -2.22 -10.35 22.25
CA LEU A 316 -2.28 -11.81 22.25
C LEU A 316 -2.64 -12.34 23.65
N LYS A 317 -3.62 -13.24 23.74
CA LYS A 317 -3.89 -13.91 25.02
C LYS A 317 -2.84 -14.99 25.26
N GLN A 318 -2.45 -15.18 26.53
CA GLN A 318 -1.49 -16.22 26.93
C GLN A 318 -1.94 -17.62 26.47
N GLU A 319 -3.24 -17.89 26.53
CA GLU A 319 -3.89 -19.14 26.09
C GLU A 319 -3.85 -19.37 24.58
N GLU A 320 -3.70 -18.31 23.78
CA GLU A 320 -3.65 -18.34 22.31
C GLU A 320 -2.21 -18.46 21.78
N SER A 321 -1.24 -18.65 22.69
CA SER A 321 0.18 -18.69 22.37
C SER A 321 0.83 -19.98 22.84
N ASN A 322 1.70 -20.55 22.00
CA ASN A 322 2.54 -21.71 22.37
C ASN A 322 3.79 -21.29 23.19
N LEU A 323 3.77 -20.13 23.84
CA LEU A 323 4.87 -19.62 24.66
C LEU A 323 4.78 -20.18 26.08
N SER A 324 5.94 -20.44 26.71
CA SER A 324 5.97 -20.86 28.11
C SER A 324 5.59 -19.73 29.05
N ASP A 325 5.08 -20.09 30.24
CA ASP A 325 4.75 -19.11 31.28
C ASP A 325 5.95 -18.24 31.68
N ASP A 326 7.15 -18.82 31.68
CA ASP A 326 8.38 -18.09 31.97
C ASP A 326 8.73 -17.09 30.86
N CYS A 327 8.51 -17.45 29.58
CA CYS A 327 8.65 -16.51 28.47
C CYS A 327 7.68 -15.32 28.64
N TRP A 328 6.43 -15.58 29.03
CA TRP A 328 5.46 -14.53 29.31
C TRP A 328 5.85 -13.63 30.49
N LYS A 329 6.46 -14.18 31.54
CA LYS A 329 7.01 -13.35 32.64
C LYS A 329 8.13 -12.43 32.15
N MET A 330 9.04 -12.95 31.31
CA MET A 330 10.11 -12.15 30.71
C MET A 330 9.56 -11.04 29.81
N LEU A 331 8.58 -11.35 28.97
CA LEU A 331 7.91 -10.38 28.10
C LEU A 331 7.21 -9.28 28.91
N ARG A 332 6.45 -9.63 29.95
CA ARG A 332 5.80 -8.65 30.83
C ARG A 332 6.80 -7.68 31.46
N ARG A 333 7.92 -8.19 31.98
CA ARG A 333 9.00 -7.35 32.50
C ARG A 333 9.56 -6.40 31.42
N LYS A 334 9.80 -6.91 30.22
CA LYS A 334 10.27 -6.08 29.09
C LYS A 334 9.25 -4.99 28.71
N PHE A 335 7.94 -5.27 28.81
CA PHE A 335 6.89 -4.27 28.56
C PHE A 335 6.86 -3.19 29.64
N GLU A 336 7.05 -3.56 30.91
CA GLU A 336 7.16 -2.60 32.02
C GLU A 336 8.37 -1.68 31.83
N GLU A 337 9.52 -2.25 31.46
CA GLU A 337 10.75 -1.49 31.15
C GLU A 337 10.51 -0.52 29.99
N TYR A 338 9.88 -0.97 28.90
CA TYR A 338 9.54 -0.13 27.74
C TYR A 338 8.57 1.00 28.10
N ASN A 339 7.48 0.70 28.82
CA ASN A 339 6.49 1.70 29.24
C ASN A 339 7.08 2.74 30.20
N PHE A 340 8.03 2.34 31.05
CA PHE A 340 8.74 3.27 31.94
C PHE A 340 9.65 4.23 31.17
N MET A 341 10.26 3.81 30.06
CA MET A 341 11.11 4.68 29.24
C MET A 341 10.29 5.69 28.40
N MET A 342 9.05 5.34 28.05
CA MET A 342 8.17 6.15 27.18
C MET A 342 7.26 7.13 27.93
N GLY A 343 7.09 6.98 29.25
CA GLY A 343 6.30 7.88 30.10
C GLY A 343 7.16 8.95 30.76
#